data_AF-A0A517P4K7-F1
#
_entry.id   AF-A0A517P4K7-F1
#
_cell.length_a   1.000
_cell.length_b   1.000
_cell.length_c   1.000
_cell.angle_alpha   90.00
_cell.angle_beta   90.00
_cell.angle_gamma   90.00
#
_symmetry.space_group_name_H-M   'P 1'
#
loop_
_entity.id
_entity.type
_entity.pdbx_description
1 polymer ?
#
loop_
_entity_poly.entity_id
_entity_poly.type
_entity_poly.pdbx_seq_one_letter_code
_entity_poly.pdbx_strand_id
1 'polypeptide(L)'
;MSESKPEMSAPRFYAPSPLAAGPLTLTGPEAKHLTAVLRLGPGDAAELFDGEGARAAATVQAVRGKGAKTAAELLCEAPVYADPPASPLTLAVAAPKGDRFRWLIEKATELGVARIVPLICERSTVDPGGGKLDKLRATALAACKQCRRDRLPEIADPLPFAAFLEQGLPTTLFHVTGDRFAPPAPGPYAILIGPEGGFTEEEVTLATASGARIAALPTPILRTETAAIAAAAVFAAAS
;
A
#
# COMPACT_ATOMS: atom_id res chain seq x y z
N MET A 1 24.38 6.65 -35.88
CA MET A 1 23.12 6.90 -35.15
C MET A 1 23.14 5.99 -33.94
N SER A 2 23.41 6.54 -32.76
CA SER A 2 23.38 5.78 -31.51
C SER A 2 21.93 5.50 -31.19
N GLU A 3 21.52 4.24 -31.23
CA GLU A 3 20.22 3.81 -30.71
C GLU A 3 20.16 4.17 -29.23
N SER A 4 19.33 5.16 -28.89
CA SER A 4 19.00 5.49 -27.51
C SER A 4 18.29 4.27 -26.92
N LYS A 5 19.00 3.57 -26.04
CA LYS A 5 18.41 2.58 -25.13
C LYS A 5 17.17 3.24 -24.50
N PRO A 6 15.98 2.58 -24.49
CA PRO A 6 14.82 3.15 -23.83
C PRO A 6 15.22 3.57 -22.43
N GLU A 7 14.88 4.80 -22.04
CA GLU A 7 15.21 5.40 -20.74
C GLU A 7 14.60 4.51 -19.64
N MET A 8 15.37 3.54 -19.18
CA MET A 8 15.01 2.72 -18.02
C MET A 8 14.99 3.68 -16.83
N SER A 9 13.82 3.92 -16.24
CA SER A 9 13.70 4.81 -15.08
C SER A 9 14.70 4.40 -14.01
N ALA A 10 15.41 5.38 -13.43
CA ALA A 10 16.41 5.11 -12.40
C ALA A 10 15.86 4.23 -11.27
N PRO A 11 16.64 3.26 -10.74
CA PRO A 11 16.21 2.44 -9.63
C PRO A 11 15.86 3.29 -8.41
N ARG A 12 14.80 2.88 -7.71
CA ARG A 12 14.18 3.66 -6.64
C ARG A 12 14.47 3.07 -5.26
N PHE A 13 14.82 3.92 -4.30
CA PHE A 13 15.23 3.53 -2.95
C PHE A 13 14.48 4.34 -1.90
N TYR A 14 14.18 3.69 -0.78
CA TYR A 14 13.44 4.32 0.31
C TYR A 14 14.38 5.00 1.30
N ALA A 15 14.10 6.26 1.61
CA ALA A 15 14.84 7.06 2.58
C ALA A 15 13.84 7.62 3.61
N PRO A 16 13.60 6.96 4.76
CA PRO A 16 12.56 7.32 5.74
C PRO A 16 12.91 8.59 6.54
N SER A 17 13.13 9.70 5.85
CA SER A 17 13.50 11.00 6.39
C SER A 17 13.16 12.07 5.35
N PRO A 18 12.76 13.28 5.77
CA PRO A 18 12.51 14.38 4.85
C PRO A 18 13.66 14.58 3.86
N LEU A 19 13.35 14.58 2.57
CA LEU A 19 14.33 14.79 1.52
C LEU A 19 14.69 16.28 1.40
N ALA A 20 15.94 16.55 1.07
CA ALA A 20 16.46 17.87 0.76
C ALA A 20 17.57 17.75 -0.31
N ALA A 21 17.83 18.84 -1.02
CA ALA A 21 18.97 18.90 -1.92
C ALA A 21 20.29 18.76 -1.14
N GLY A 22 21.24 18.00 -1.69
CA GLY A 22 22.54 17.78 -1.08
C GLY A 22 22.80 16.32 -0.69
N PRO A 23 23.82 16.07 0.15
CA PRO A 23 24.28 14.72 0.44
C PRO A 23 23.29 13.93 1.30
N LEU A 24 23.07 12.66 0.94
CA LEU A 24 22.30 11.69 1.72
C LEU A 24 23.03 10.35 1.74
N THR A 25 22.99 9.65 2.87
CA THR A 25 23.61 8.33 3.02
C THR A 25 22.54 7.26 3.21
N LEU A 26 22.40 6.35 2.24
CA LEU A 26 21.65 5.11 2.44
C LEU A 26 22.50 4.12 3.22
N THR A 27 21.85 3.41 4.14
CA THR A 27 22.46 2.34 4.94
C THR A 27 21.56 1.10 4.96
N GLY A 28 22.03 0.01 5.57
CA GLY A 28 21.20 -1.17 5.82
C GLY A 28 20.67 -1.84 4.54
N PRO A 29 19.39 -2.27 4.51
CA PRO A 29 18.82 -2.99 3.37
C PRO A 29 18.89 -2.23 2.04
N GLU A 30 18.63 -0.92 2.03
CA GLU A 30 18.61 -0.12 0.79
C GLU A 30 20.01 0.05 0.21
N ALA A 31 21.03 0.31 1.06
CA ALA A 31 22.42 0.35 0.60
C ALA A 31 22.90 -1.01 0.05
N LYS A 32 22.48 -2.12 0.67
CA LYS A 32 22.79 -3.46 0.17
C LYS A 32 22.07 -3.74 -1.16
N HIS A 33 20.82 -3.33 -1.31
CA HIS A 33 20.08 -3.48 -2.55
C HIS A 33 20.74 -2.70 -3.70
N LEU A 34 21.14 -1.45 -3.44
CA LEU A 34 21.85 -0.59 -4.39
C LEU A 34 23.15 -1.24 -4.89
N THR A 35 23.96 -1.75 -3.97
CA THR A 35 25.35 -2.14 -4.24
C THR A 35 25.53 -3.61 -4.59
N ALA A 36 24.78 -4.52 -3.96
CA ALA A 36 24.97 -5.97 -4.15
C ALA A 36 23.99 -6.56 -5.17
N VAL A 37 22.78 -6.02 -5.25
CA VAL A 37 21.74 -6.51 -6.17
C VAL A 37 21.79 -5.76 -7.49
N LEU A 38 21.70 -4.44 -7.43
CA LEU A 38 21.70 -3.59 -8.63
C LEU A 38 23.11 -3.20 -9.10
N ARG A 39 24.11 -3.36 -8.22
CA ARG A 39 25.53 -3.11 -8.50
C ARG A 39 25.80 -1.68 -8.99
N LEU A 40 25.03 -0.71 -8.48
CA LEU A 40 25.24 0.70 -8.77
C LEU A 40 26.51 1.21 -8.07
N GLY A 41 27.23 2.09 -8.74
CA GLY A 41 28.45 2.73 -8.27
C GLY A 41 28.48 4.23 -8.60
N PRO A 42 29.61 4.92 -8.33
CA PRO A 42 29.75 6.35 -8.56
C PRO A 42 29.36 6.77 -9.98
N GLY A 43 28.51 7.79 -10.09
CA GLY A 43 27.98 8.30 -11.36
C GLY A 43 26.65 7.69 -11.79
N ASP A 44 26.22 6.57 -11.20
CA ASP A 44 24.93 5.97 -11.53
C ASP A 44 23.76 6.76 -10.93
N ALA A 45 22.66 6.81 -11.69
CA ALA A 45 21.42 7.45 -11.27
C ALA A 45 20.61 6.59 -10.29
N ALA A 46 19.98 7.24 -9.33
CA ALA A 46 19.03 6.67 -8.39
C ALA A 46 17.87 7.65 -8.17
N GLU A 47 16.74 7.13 -7.70
CA GLU A 47 15.64 7.95 -7.19
C GLU A 47 15.40 7.62 -5.72
N LEU A 48 15.25 8.64 -4.89
CA LEU A 48 14.89 8.50 -3.49
C LEU A 48 13.43 8.89 -3.30
N PHE A 49 12.75 8.24 -2.35
CA PHE A 49 11.44 8.66 -1.87
C PHE A 49 11.34 8.44 -0.37
N ASP A 50 10.58 9.30 0.31
CA ASP A 50 10.44 9.30 1.76
C ASP A 50 9.24 8.51 2.29
N GLY A 51 8.35 8.08 1.39
CA GLY A 51 7.10 7.41 1.75
C GLY A 51 6.02 8.35 2.26
N GLU A 52 6.30 9.65 2.33
CA GLU A 52 5.40 10.72 2.77
C GLU A 52 5.05 11.68 1.61
N GLY A 53 5.32 11.27 0.37
CA GLY A 53 4.97 11.99 -0.85
C GLY A 53 6.13 12.77 -1.49
N ALA A 54 7.32 12.81 -0.88
CA ALA A 54 8.47 13.43 -1.50
C ALA A 54 9.30 12.40 -2.28
N ARG A 55 9.86 12.85 -3.40
CA ARG A 55 10.88 12.12 -4.15
C ARG A 55 11.99 13.05 -4.64
N ALA A 56 13.19 12.53 -4.83
CA ALA A 56 14.30 13.28 -5.40
C ALA A 56 15.13 12.39 -6.33
N ALA A 57 15.53 12.95 -7.47
CA ALA A 57 16.60 12.35 -8.26
C ALA A 57 17.92 12.45 -7.47
N ALA A 58 18.77 11.45 -7.62
CA ALA A 58 20.05 11.41 -6.95
C ALA A 58 21.11 10.72 -7.80
N THR A 59 22.37 11.09 -7.59
CA THR A 59 23.53 10.42 -8.19
C THR A 59 24.37 9.77 -7.10
N VAL A 60 24.72 8.51 -7.28
CA VAL A 60 25.65 7.81 -6.38
C VAL A 60 27.02 8.50 -6.46
N GLN A 61 27.55 8.93 -5.32
CA GLN A 61 28.86 9.57 -5.20
C GLN A 61 29.92 8.56 -4.78
N ALA A 62 29.60 7.71 -3.81
CA ALA A 62 30.52 6.71 -3.30
C ALA A 62 29.77 5.53 -2.68
N VAL A 63 30.43 4.38 -2.67
CA VAL A 63 29.98 3.20 -1.92
C VAL A 63 31.11 2.79 -0.98
N ARG A 64 30.79 2.66 0.31
CA ARG A 64 31.75 2.30 1.36
C ARG A 64 31.28 1.09 2.15
N GLY A 65 32.25 0.45 2.80
CA GLY A 65 32.00 -0.72 3.64
C GLY A 65 31.67 -1.98 2.84
N LYS A 66 31.35 -3.06 3.57
CA LYS A 66 30.94 -4.36 3.02
C LYS A 66 29.92 -5.02 3.95
N GLY A 67 29.05 -5.85 3.40
CA GLY A 67 28.06 -6.61 4.16
C GLY A 67 27.10 -5.70 4.94
N ALA A 68 26.96 -5.91 6.24
CA ALA A 68 26.07 -5.12 7.10
C ALA A 68 26.53 -3.66 7.31
N LYS A 69 27.80 -3.34 7.04
CA LYS A 69 28.37 -1.99 7.17
C LYS A 69 28.34 -1.20 5.86
N THR A 70 27.60 -1.67 4.86
CA THR A 70 27.54 -1.03 3.55
C THR A 70 26.79 0.31 3.66
N ALA A 71 27.39 1.35 3.11
CA ALA A 71 26.80 2.68 3.01
C ALA A 71 26.95 3.20 1.57
N ALA A 72 25.90 3.78 1.03
CA ALA A 72 25.93 4.46 -0.26
C ALA A 72 25.72 5.96 -0.03
N GLU A 73 26.69 6.76 -0.44
CA GLU A 73 26.63 8.22 -0.41
C GLU A 73 26.02 8.69 -1.74
N LEU A 74 24.96 9.47 -1.67
CA LEU A 74 24.27 10.04 -2.82
C LEU A 74 24.24 11.55 -2.73
N LEU A 75 24.22 12.20 -3.88
CA LEU A 75 23.92 13.63 -4.01
C LEU A 75 22.51 13.77 -4.55
N CYS A 76 21.60 14.31 -3.73
CA CYS A 76 20.19 14.50 -4.07
C CYS A 76 19.96 15.86 -4.72
N GLU A 77 19.11 15.89 -5.72
CA GLU A 77 18.52 17.12 -6.25
C GLU A 77 17.43 17.64 -5.30
N ALA A 78 16.86 18.80 -5.64
CA ALA A 78 15.72 19.33 -4.89
C ALA A 78 14.53 18.36 -4.96
N PRO A 79 13.85 18.08 -3.83
CA PRO A 79 12.73 17.17 -3.82
C PRO A 79 11.52 17.74 -4.55
N VAL A 80 10.76 16.85 -5.17
CA VAL A 80 9.43 17.09 -5.72
C VAL A 80 8.41 16.41 -4.80
N TYR A 81 7.28 17.08 -4.58
CA TYR A 81 6.21 16.60 -3.70
C TYR A 81 4.97 16.22 -4.52
N ALA A 82 4.44 15.03 -4.26
CA ALA A 82 3.13 14.63 -4.75
C ALA A 82 2.05 15.13 -3.79
N ASP A 83 0.97 15.68 -4.37
CA ASP A 83 -0.22 16.03 -3.59
C ASP A 83 -0.83 14.76 -2.95
N PRO A 84 -1.33 14.85 -1.71
CA PRO A 84 -2.14 13.78 -1.14
C PRO A 84 -3.36 13.45 -2.03
N PRO A 85 -3.81 12.19 -2.09
CA PRO A 85 -5.00 11.84 -2.85
C PRO A 85 -6.22 12.57 -2.29
N ALA A 86 -7.02 13.17 -3.17
CA ALA A 86 -8.25 13.88 -2.78
C ALA A 86 -9.28 12.96 -2.10
N SER A 87 -9.27 11.67 -2.45
CA SER A 87 -10.18 10.64 -1.94
C SER A 87 -9.37 9.46 -1.39
N PRO A 88 -8.79 9.56 -0.18
CA PRO A 88 -8.00 8.47 0.37
C PRO A 88 -8.89 7.26 0.71
N LEU A 89 -8.64 6.14 0.04
CA LEU A 89 -9.34 4.89 0.28
C LEU A 89 -8.74 4.13 1.47
N THR A 90 -9.59 3.77 2.44
CA THR A 90 -9.30 2.78 3.47
C THR A 90 -9.87 1.42 3.07
N LEU A 91 -9.03 0.40 2.98
CA LEU A 91 -9.45 -0.98 2.76
C LEU A 91 -9.41 -1.75 4.09
N ALA A 92 -10.57 -1.98 4.69
CA ALA A 92 -10.70 -2.84 5.85
C ALA A 92 -11.05 -4.26 5.40
N VAL A 93 -10.15 -5.21 5.61
CA VAL A 93 -10.28 -6.56 5.03
C VAL A 93 -9.90 -7.63 6.04
N ALA A 94 -10.74 -8.66 6.14
CA ALA A 94 -10.39 -9.85 6.90
C ALA A 94 -9.19 -10.55 6.26
N ALA A 95 -8.21 -10.96 7.06
CA ALA A 95 -6.99 -11.55 6.53
C ALA A 95 -7.27 -12.89 5.82
N PRO A 96 -6.99 -13.01 4.51
CA PRO A 96 -7.16 -14.27 3.80
C PRO A 96 -6.08 -15.28 4.23
N LYS A 97 -6.37 -16.57 4.10
CA LYS A 97 -5.41 -17.64 4.46
C LYS A 97 -4.16 -17.65 3.58
N GLY A 98 -3.02 -17.96 4.18
CA GLY A 98 -1.74 -18.19 3.51
C GLY A 98 -1.08 -16.91 2.99
N ASP A 99 -0.39 -17.02 1.86
CA ASP A 99 0.36 -15.91 1.27
C ASP A 99 -0.50 -14.86 0.55
N ARG A 100 -1.80 -15.12 0.46
CA ARG A 100 -2.77 -14.26 -0.23
C ARG A 100 -2.88 -12.88 0.40
N PHE A 101 -2.61 -12.75 1.70
CA PHE A 101 -2.65 -11.43 2.32
C PHE A 101 -1.51 -10.55 1.82
N ARG A 102 -0.30 -11.09 1.65
CA ARG A 102 0.82 -10.34 1.04
C ARG A 102 0.49 -9.91 -0.39
N TRP A 103 -0.07 -10.83 -1.18
CA TRP A 103 -0.54 -10.51 -2.53
C TRP A 103 -1.58 -9.38 -2.53
N LEU A 104 -2.55 -9.41 -1.61
CA LEU A 104 -3.53 -8.34 -1.45
C LEU A 104 -2.84 -7.01 -1.11
N ILE A 105 -1.89 -6.99 -0.16
CA ILE A 105 -1.16 -5.76 0.20
C ILE A 105 -0.42 -5.18 -1.01
N GLU A 106 0.27 -6.02 -1.78
CA GLU A 106 0.96 -5.61 -3.00
C GLU A 106 0.00 -4.92 -3.98
N LYS A 107 -1.13 -5.57 -4.31
CA LYS A 107 -2.09 -5.05 -5.29
C LYS A 107 -2.91 -3.87 -4.79
N ALA A 108 -3.27 -3.84 -3.51
CA ALA A 108 -3.91 -2.68 -2.90
C ALA A 108 -2.97 -1.46 -2.93
N THR A 109 -1.66 -1.67 -2.71
CA THR A 109 -0.65 -0.60 -2.81
C THR A 109 -0.57 -0.04 -4.22
N GLU A 110 -0.51 -0.92 -5.23
CA GLU A 110 -0.50 -0.57 -6.65
C GLU A 110 -1.76 0.20 -7.08
N LEU A 111 -2.92 -0.17 -6.53
CA LEU A 111 -4.20 0.51 -6.77
C LEU A 111 -4.39 1.83 -6.01
N GLY A 112 -3.37 2.32 -5.31
CA GLY A 112 -3.43 3.61 -4.64
C GLY A 112 -4.21 3.62 -3.31
N VAL A 113 -4.53 2.46 -2.74
CA VAL A 113 -5.17 2.39 -1.40
C VAL A 113 -4.32 3.14 -0.39
N ALA A 114 -4.91 4.05 0.38
CA ALA A 114 -4.18 4.91 1.32
C ALA A 114 -3.93 4.24 2.67
N ARG A 115 -4.88 3.43 3.13
CA ARG A 115 -4.82 2.74 4.42
C ARG A 115 -5.39 1.33 4.30
N ILE A 116 -4.74 0.35 4.92
CA ILE A 116 -5.19 -1.03 4.97
C ILE A 116 -5.32 -1.44 6.42
N VAL A 117 -6.53 -1.85 6.81
CA VAL A 117 -6.86 -2.28 8.17
C VAL A 117 -7.17 -3.78 8.15
N PRO A 118 -6.36 -4.64 8.81
CA PRO A 118 -6.72 -6.03 9.01
C PRO A 118 -7.97 -6.12 9.91
N LEU A 119 -9.10 -6.52 9.35
CA LEU A 119 -10.38 -6.52 10.03
C LEU A 119 -10.62 -7.86 10.74
N ILE A 120 -10.94 -7.81 12.03
CA ILE A 120 -11.30 -8.99 12.81
C ILE A 120 -12.83 -9.08 12.84
N CYS A 121 -13.35 -10.03 12.06
CA CYS A 121 -14.78 -10.35 11.96
C CYS A 121 -15.08 -11.63 12.75
N GLU A 122 -16.35 -11.89 13.04
CA GLU A 122 -16.76 -13.07 13.81
C GLU A 122 -16.33 -14.39 13.15
N ARG A 123 -16.42 -14.46 11.82
CA ARG A 123 -16.04 -15.65 11.02
C ARG A 123 -14.57 -15.63 10.57
N SER A 124 -13.73 -14.76 11.11
CA SER A 124 -12.31 -14.73 10.80
C SER A 124 -11.61 -15.98 11.35
N THR A 125 -10.89 -16.69 10.49
CA THR A 125 -10.14 -17.92 10.86
C THR A 125 -8.62 -17.71 10.90
N VAL A 126 -8.16 -16.53 10.50
CA VAL A 126 -6.75 -16.16 10.48
C VAL A 126 -6.58 -15.04 11.47
N ASP A 127 -5.62 -15.18 12.39
CA ASP A 127 -5.15 -14.07 13.20
C ASP A 127 -4.23 -13.17 12.33
N PRO A 128 -4.67 -11.94 11.99
CA PRO A 128 -3.82 -10.96 11.31
C PRO A 128 -2.69 -10.43 12.20
N GLY A 129 -2.80 -10.62 13.52
CA GLY A 129 -1.76 -10.35 14.51
C GLY A 129 -0.61 -11.37 14.48
N GLY A 130 0.32 -11.22 15.44
CA GLY A 130 1.44 -12.15 15.62
C GLY A 130 2.70 -11.82 14.81
N GLY A 131 3.09 -10.54 14.72
CA GLY A 131 4.37 -10.13 14.14
C GLY A 131 4.46 -10.25 12.61
N LYS A 132 3.31 -10.38 11.92
CA LYS A 132 3.23 -10.43 10.45
C LYS A 132 3.18 -9.05 9.81
N LEU A 133 2.83 -8.00 10.56
CA LEU A 133 2.65 -6.64 10.03
C LEU A 133 3.93 -6.09 9.38
N ASP A 134 5.10 -6.35 9.96
CA ASP A 134 6.36 -5.86 9.36
C ASP A 134 6.64 -6.50 8.00
N LYS A 135 6.23 -7.75 7.80
CA LYS A 135 6.29 -8.41 6.47
C LYS A 135 5.32 -7.75 5.50
N LEU A 136 4.11 -7.39 5.95
CA LEU A 136 3.14 -6.67 5.12
C LEU A 136 3.63 -5.27 4.75
N ARG A 137 4.20 -4.53 5.71
CA ARG A 137 4.82 -3.21 5.48
C ARG A 137 5.99 -3.32 4.49
N ALA A 138 6.83 -4.34 4.62
CA ALA A 138 7.90 -4.61 3.65
C ALA A 138 7.36 -4.93 2.25
N THR A 139 6.25 -5.67 2.15
CA THR A 139 5.56 -5.91 0.87
C THR A 139 5.02 -4.61 0.26
N ALA A 140 4.35 -3.76 1.05
CA ALA A 140 3.86 -2.46 0.59
C ALA A 140 5.01 -1.54 0.13
N LEU A 141 6.12 -1.54 0.86
CA LEU A 141 7.32 -0.80 0.50
C LEU A 141 7.90 -1.25 -0.85
N ALA A 142 8.03 -2.57 -1.05
CA ALA A 142 8.49 -3.14 -2.31
C ALA A 142 7.55 -2.80 -3.47
N ALA A 143 6.22 -2.87 -3.24
CA ALA A 143 5.23 -2.47 -4.22
C ALA A 143 5.34 -0.98 -4.58
N CYS A 144 5.49 -0.08 -3.59
CA CYS A 144 5.68 1.37 -3.85
C CYS A 144 6.94 1.65 -4.69
N LYS A 145 8.03 0.93 -4.45
CA LYS A 145 9.25 1.03 -5.25
C LYS A 145 9.00 0.63 -6.71
N GLN A 146 8.20 -0.41 -6.94
CA GLN A 146 7.91 -0.94 -8.26
C GLN A 146 6.87 -0.07 -9.02
N CYS A 147 5.80 0.33 -8.36
CA CYS A 147 4.73 1.14 -8.96
C CYS A 147 5.02 2.65 -8.92
N ARG A 148 6.20 3.04 -8.39
CA ARG A 148 6.69 4.44 -8.30
C ARG A 148 5.79 5.36 -7.48
N ARG A 149 5.10 4.83 -6.48
CA ARG A 149 4.26 5.59 -5.56
C ARG A 149 5.12 6.29 -4.50
N ASP A 150 4.93 7.60 -4.35
CA ASP A 150 5.73 8.46 -3.45
C ASP A 150 5.27 8.36 -1.98
N ARG A 151 4.04 7.90 -1.74
CA ARG A 151 3.47 7.73 -0.40
C ARG A 151 3.20 6.26 -0.08
N LEU A 152 3.69 5.76 1.05
CA LEU A 152 3.38 4.43 1.54
C LEU A 152 1.92 4.36 2.01
N PRO A 153 1.21 3.24 1.78
CA PRO A 153 -0.04 3.01 2.47
C PRO A 153 0.22 2.74 3.96
N GLU A 154 -0.65 3.25 4.82
CA GLU A 154 -0.66 2.88 6.23
C GLU A 154 -1.13 1.43 6.36
N ILE A 155 -0.31 0.55 6.96
CA ILE A 155 -0.73 -0.78 7.40
C ILE A 155 -1.01 -0.71 8.89
N ALA A 156 -2.30 -0.58 9.23
CA ALA A 156 -2.77 -0.44 10.60
C ALA A 156 -2.66 -1.74 11.39
N ASP A 157 -2.72 -1.62 12.72
CA ASP A 157 -2.90 -2.79 13.59
C ASP A 157 -4.29 -3.42 13.35
N PRO A 158 -4.43 -4.74 13.59
CA PRO A 158 -5.71 -5.41 13.49
C PRO A 158 -6.78 -4.75 14.36
N LEU A 159 -7.98 -4.61 13.80
CA LEU A 159 -9.08 -3.93 14.48
C LEU A 159 -10.36 -4.78 14.44
N PRO A 160 -11.08 -4.93 15.58
CA PRO A 160 -12.41 -5.54 15.59
C PRO A 160 -13.40 -4.80 14.69
N PHE A 161 -14.28 -5.55 14.04
CA PHE A 161 -15.29 -5.02 13.12
C PHE A 161 -16.11 -3.86 13.71
N ALA A 162 -16.65 -4.02 14.92
CA ALA A 162 -17.43 -2.99 15.59
C ALA A 162 -16.60 -1.72 15.86
N ALA A 163 -15.36 -1.88 16.37
CA ALA A 163 -14.45 -0.76 16.63
C ALA A 163 -14.00 -0.04 15.34
N PHE A 164 -13.99 -0.73 14.19
CA PHE A 164 -13.78 -0.06 12.91
C PHE A 164 -14.94 0.88 12.57
N LEU A 165 -16.19 0.40 12.71
CA LEU A 165 -17.39 1.19 12.40
C LEU A 165 -17.53 2.43 13.29
N GLU A 166 -17.11 2.35 14.55
CA GLU A 166 -17.10 3.47 15.50
C GLU A 166 -16.21 4.67 15.05
N GLN A 167 -15.30 4.47 14.09
CA GLN A 167 -14.52 5.57 13.50
C GLN A 167 -15.36 6.53 12.64
N GLY A 168 -16.59 6.16 12.28
CA GLY A 168 -17.53 7.06 11.59
C GLY A 168 -17.13 7.41 10.15
N LEU A 169 -16.27 6.62 9.50
CA LEU A 169 -15.92 6.82 8.09
C LEU A 169 -17.12 6.47 7.18
N PRO A 170 -17.38 7.26 6.13
CA PRO A 170 -18.27 6.83 5.06
C PRO A 170 -17.84 5.47 4.52
N THR A 171 -18.72 4.48 4.61
CA THR A 171 -18.34 3.07 4.47
C THR A 171 -19.23 2.33 3.48
N THR A 172 -18.65 1.38 2.76
CA THR A 172 -19.40 0.33 2.06
C THR A 172 -18.90 -1.05 2.41
N LEU A 173 -19.84 -1.90 2.81
CA LEU A 173 -19.62 -3.29 3.14
C LEU A 173 -20.04 -4.14 1.93
N PHE A 174 -19.11 -4.97 1.44
CA PHE A 174 -19.43 -5.88 0.35
C PHE A 174 -20.07 -7.16 0.87
N HIS A 175 -21.32 -7.39 0.47
CA HIS A 175 -22.12 -8.56 0.82
C HIS A 175 -22.94 -9.01 -0.38
N VAL A 176 -23.21 -10.32 -0.49
CA VAL A 176 -23.90 -10.91 -1.65
C VAL A 176 -25.34 -10.41 -1.84
N THR A 177 -25.95 -9.84 -0.80
CA THR A 177 -27.30 -9.26 -0.84
C THR A 177 -27.29 -7.76 -1.11
N GLY A 178 -26.12 -7.15 -1.31
CA GLY A 178 -25.99 -5.72 -1.52
C GLY A 178 -26.43 -5.27 -2.92
N ASP A 179 -26.74 -3.98 -3.03
CA ASP A 179 -27.01 -3.34 -4.31
C ASP A 179 -25.74 -3.25 -5.17
N ARG A 180 -25.88 -2.96 -6.47
CA ARG A 180 -24.70 -2.75 -7.33
C ARG A 180 -23.81 -1.66 -6.74
N PHE A 181 -22.53 -1.97 -6.56
CA PHE A 181 -21.56 -1.00 -6.08
C PHE A 181 -21.46 0.22 -7.01
N ALA A 182 -21.61 1.39 -6.42
CA ALA A 182 -21.38 2.69 -7.03
C ALA A 182 -20.36 3.45 -6.17
N PRO A 183 -19.23 3.89 -6.75
CA PRO A 183 -18.26 4.70 -6.03
C PRO A 183 -18.90 5.93 -5.40
N PRO A 184 -18.48 6.33 -4.19
CA PRO A 184 -19.01 7.49 -3.49
C PRO A 184 -18.53 8.80 -4.16
N ALA A 185 -19.07 9.92 -3.68
CA ALA A 185 -18.50 11.24 -3.97
C ALA A 185 -17.08 11.39 -3.38
N PRO A 186 -16.26 12.33 -3.89
CA PRO A 186 -14.90 12.54 -3.40
C PRO A 186 -14.81 12.78 -1.88
N GLY A 187 -13.76 12.23 -1.26
CA GLY A 187 -13.49 12.34 0.17
C GLY A 187 -12.98 11.04 0.79
N PRO A 188 -12.68 11.04 2.11
CA PRO A 188 -12.26 9.84 2.82
C PRO A 188 -13.36 8.78 2.80
N TYR A 189 -12.98 7.54 2.47
CA TYR A 189 -13.95 6.46 2.30
C TYR A 189 -13.36 5.11 2.67
N ALA A 190 -14.22 4.21 3.16
CA ALA A 190 -13.84 2.86 3.56
C ALA A 190 -14.60 1.77 2.80
N ILE A 191 -13.88 0.71 2.43
CA ILE A 191 -14.44 -0.52 1.88
C ILE A 191 -14.19 -1.66 2.87
N LEU A 192 -15.23 -2.42 3.21
CA LEU A 192 -15.18 -3.56 4.11
C LEU A 192 -15.35 -4.85 3.31
N ILE A 193 -14.38 -5.76 3.47
CA ILE A 193 -14.36 -7.08 2.84
C ILE A 193 -14.24 -8.16 3.93
N GLY A 194 -15.22 -9.05 3.98
CA GLY A 194 -15.30 -10.09 4.99
C GLY A 194 -14.39 -11.30 4.74
N PRO A 195 -14.32 -12.23 5.70
CA PRO A 195 -13.57 -13.47 5.57
C PRO A 195 -14.24 -14.42 4.56
N GLU A 196 -13.63 -15.57 4.27
CA GLU A 196 -14.22 -16.55 3.35
C GLU A 196 -15.60 -17.06 3.81
N GLY A 197 -15.89 -17.01 5.11
CA GLY A 197 -17.21 -17.33 5.70
C GLY A 197 -18.26 -16.21 5.57
N GLY A 198 -17.90 -15.08 4.96
CA GLY A 198 -18.73 -13.88 4.88
C GLY A 198 -18.91 -13.18 6.23
N PHE A 199 -19.70 -12.10 6.21
CA PHE A 199 -20.19 -11.44 7.41
C PHE A 199 -21.40 -12.17 7.99
N THR A 200 -21.62 -12.05 9.30
CA THR A 200 -22.85 -12.52 9.94
C THR A 200 -24.02 -11.57 9.68
N GLU A 201 -25.26 -12.00 9.95
CA GLU A 201 -26.43 -11.13 9.83
C GLU A 201 -26.35 -9.98 10.85
N GLU A 202 -25.79 -10.25 12.03
CA GLU A 202 -25.53 -9.28 13.08
C GLU A 202 -24.50 -8.23 12.62
N GLU A 203 -23.40 -8.64 11.97
CA GLU A 203 -22.39 -7.72 11.42
C GLU A 203 -22.98 -6.84 10.31
N VAL A 204 -23.78 -7.40 9.40
CA VAL A 204 -24.45 -6.63 8.34
C VAL A 204 -25.47 -5.64 8.93
N THR A 205 -26.22 -6.06 9.95
CA THR A 205 -27.18 -5.21 10.67
C THR A 205 -26.45 -4.06 11.37
N LEU A 206 -25.34 -4.35 12.06
CA LEU A 206 -24.53 -3.35 12.75
C LEU A 206 -23.91 -2.33 11.78
N ALA A 207 -23.38 -2.79 10.65
CA ALA A 207 -22.86 -1.91 9.61
C ALA A 207 -23.94 -0.98 9.05
N THR A 208 -25.13 -1.52 8.76
CA THR A 208 -26.27 -0.74 8.28
C THR A 208 -26.70 0.30 9.31
N ALA A 209 -26.80 -0.08 10.59
CA ALA A 209 -27.11 0.84 11.69
C ALA A 209 -26.05 1.93 11.87
N SER A 210 -24.80 1.65 11.51
CA SER A 210 -23.68 2.61 11.50
C SER A 210 -23.62 3.46 10.23
N GLY A 211 -24.60 3.34 9.33
CA GLY A 211 -24.69 4.11 8.09
C GLY A 211 -23.86 3.57 6.91
N ALA A 212 -23.32 2.36 7.01
CA ALA A 212 -22.65 1.71 5.89
C ALA A 212 -23.65 1.37 4.78
N ARG A 213 -23.25 1.57 3.53
CA ARG A 213 -23.98 1.03 2.38
C ARG A 213 -23.62 -0.44 2.18
N ILE A 214 -24.61 -1.27 1.86
CA ILE A 214 -24.38 -2.68 1.55
C ILE A 214 -24.35 -2.82 0.04
N ALA A 215 -23.23 -3.29 -0.52
CA ALA A 215 -23.03 -3.38 -1.96
C ALA A 215 -22.51 -4.74 -2.40
N ALA A 216 -22.67 -5.04 -3.69
CA ALA A 216 -22.16 -6.22 -4.36
C ALA A 216 -21.50 -5.82 -5.69
N LEU A 217 -20.53 -6.62 -6.13
CA LEU A 217 -20.02 -6.57 -7.50
C LEU A 217 -20.89 -7.48 -8.39
N PRO A 218 -21.18 -7.10 -9.65
CA PRO A 218 -21.99 -7.91 -10.56
C PRO A 218 -21.18 -9.10 -11.13
N THR A 219 -20.71 -9.98 -10.26
CA THR A 219 -19.86 -11.14 -10.57
C THR A 219 -20.33 -12.37 -9.79
N PRO A 220 -19.85 -13.58 -10.13
CA PRO A 220 -19.91 -14.71 -9.20
C PRO A 220 -19.22 -14.39 -7.87
N ILE A 221 -19.43 -15.25 -6.87
CA ILE A 221 -18.78 -15.13 -5.56
C ILE A 221 -17.26 -15.10 -5.74
N LEU A 222 -16.64 -14.01 -5.29
CA LEU A 222 -15.20 -13.80 -5.34
C LEU A 222 -14.56 -14.24 -4.03
N ARG A 223 -13.28 -14.63 -4.09
CA ARG A 223 -12.46 -14.78 -2.88
C ARG A 223 -12.22 -13.43 -2.23
N THR A 224 -11.97 -13.41 -0.92
CA THR A 224 -11.69 -12.20 -0.12
C THR A 224 -10.68 -11.29 -0.80
N GLU A 225 -9.52 -11.80 -1.21
CA GLU A 225 -8.50 -11.01 -1.89
C GLU A 225 -8.95 -10.46 -3.24
N THR A 226 -9.70 -11.24 -4.02
CA THR A 226 -10.18 -10.81 -5.34
C THR A 226 -11.28 -9.74 -5.21
N ALA A 227 -12.20 -9.89 -4.25
CA ALA A 227 -13.23 -8.91 -3.97
C ALA A 227 -12.62 -7.57 -3.54
N ALA A 228 -11.61 -7.61 -2.67
CA ALA A 228 -10.90 -6.42 -2.21
C ALA A 228 -10.23 -5.65 -3.36
N ILE A 229 -9.48 -6.35 -4.22
CA ILE A 229 -8.79 -5.72 -5.36
C ILE A 229 -9.79 -5.22 -6.40
N ALA A 230 -10.86 -5.96 -6.69
CA ALA A 230 -11.88 -5.53 -7.64
C ALA A 230 -12.62 -4.27 -7.14
N ALA A 231 -13.01 -4.23 -5.87
CA ALA A 231 -13.66 -3.07 -5.27
C ALA A 231 -12.73 -1.83 -5.25
N ALA A 232 -11.46 -2.01 -4.87
CA ALA A 232 -10.47 -0.94 -4.90
C ALA A 232 -10.20 -0.43 -6.33
N ALA A 233 -10.17 -1.31 -7.34
CA ALA A 233 -9.99 -0.92 -8.73
C ALA A 233 -11.18 -0.10 -9.27
N VAL A 234 -12.41 -0.50 -8.93
CA VAL A 234 -13.61 0.26 -9.31
C VAL A 234 -13.62 1.64 -8.63
N PHE A 235 -13.21 1.73 -7.36
CA PHE A 235 -13.05 3.01 -6.69
C PHE A 235 -11.98 3.89 -7.35
N ALA A 236 -10.80 3.32 -7.62
CA ALA A 236 -9.68 4.04 -8.23
C ALA A 236 -10.02 4.57 -9.63
N ALA A 237 -10.81 3.81 -10.42
CA ALA A 237 -11.24 4.23 -11.76
C ALA A 237 -12.26 5.39 -11.76
N ALA A 238 -12.92 5.64 -10.62
CA ALA A 238 -13.92 6.70 -10.47
C ALA A 238 -13.42 7.92 -9.69
N SER A 239 -12.19 7.85 -9.16
CA SER A 239 -11.57 8.89 -8.33
C SER A 239 -10.73 9.87 -9.14
#